data_AF-A0A942GAX4-F1
#
_entry.id   AF-A0A942GAX4-F1
#
_cell.length_a   1.000
_cell.length_b   1.000
_cell.length_c   1.000
_cell.angle_alpha   90.00
_cell.angle_beta   90.00
_cell.angle_gamma   90.00
#
_symmetry.space_group_name_H-M   'P 1'
#
loop_
_entity.id
_entity.type
_entity.pdbx_description
1 polymer ?
#
loop_
_entity_poly.entity_id
_entity_poly.type
_entity_poly.pdbx_seq_one_letter_code
_entity_poly.pdbx_strand_id
1 'polypeptide(L)'
;MKASKLISIILISVLLLSSTAIAKDELDPAVKAKYKTIEANLLIGLKSDNEGLRTSCAYYLGEYKSEKAVLYLMKILRDDECYAARIVAALSLIKIGNRQAVYMVQRTSLFNEYEGVRKMSEKFYLSHLMKKYLEEHPEKTNELSYVKF
;
A
#
# COMPACT_ATOMS: atom_id res chain seq x y z
N MET A 1 -50.79 14.34 17.87
CA MET A 1 -50.23 14.39 16.49
C MET A 1 -48.80 14.93 16.39
N LYS A 2 -48.38 15.91 17.21
CA LYS A 2 -46.99 16.46 17.16
C LYS A 2 -45.94 15.56 17.81
N ALA A 3 -46.25 15.01 19.00
CA ALA A 3 -45.32 14.13 19.73
C ALA A 3 -45.07 12.78 19.02
N SER A 4 -46.10 12.18 18.43
CA SER A 4 -45.96 10.92 17.68
C SER A 4 -45.08 11.07 16.45
N LYS A 5 -45.21 12.18 15.70
CA LYS A 5 -44.32 12.49 14.57
C LYS A 5 -42.87 12.68 15.02
N LEU A 6 -42.63 13.33 16.16
CA LEU A 6 -41.29 13.54 16.71
C LEU A 6 -40.61 12.22 17.08
N ILE A 7 -41.36 11.31 17.72
CA ILE A 7 -40.88 9.98 18.10
C ILE A 7 -40.55 9.15 16.84
N SER A 8 -41.40 9.20 15.80
CA SER A 8 -41.13 8.52 14.54
C SER A 8 -39.89 9.06 13.82
N ILE A 9 -39.65 10.38 13.87
CA ILE A 9 -38.45 11.00 13.29
C ILE A 9 -37.18 10.52 14.01
N ILE A 10 -37.21 10.45 15.34
CA ILE A 10 -36.08 9.95 16.14
C ILE A 10 -35.80 8.48 15.81
N LEU A 11 -36.83 7.64 15.77
CA LEU A 11 -36.69 6.22 15.41
C LEU A 11 -36.09 6.02 14.02
N ILE A 12 -36.55 6.78 13.01
CA ILE A 12 -36.01 6.71 11.64
C ILE A 12 -34.56 7.20 11.60
N SER A 13 -34.22 8.26 12.34
CA SER A 13 -32.84 8.77 12.39
C SER A 13 -31.87 7.78 13.04
N VAL A 14 -32.30 7.08 14.10
CA VAL A 14 -31.51 6.04 14.77
C VAL A 14 -31.31 4.82 13.85
N LEU A 15 -32.37 4.42 13.12
CA LEU A 15 -32.29 3.34 12.14
C LEU A 15 -31.29 3.65 11.01
N LEU A 16 -31.33 4.88 10.48
CA LEU A 16 -30.45 5.35 9.39
C LEU A 16 -28.98 5.49 9.83
N LEU A 17 -28.72 5.83 11.10
CA LEU A 17 -27.36 5.86 11.63
C LEU A 17 -26.80 4.43 11.81
N SER A 18 -27.64 3.48 12.24
CA SER A 18 -27.23 2.09 12.46
C SER A 18 -26.93 1.31 11.18
N SER A 19 -27.59 1.65 10.06
CA SER A 19 -27.39 0.95 8.78
C SER A 19 -26.02 1.25 8.14
N THR A 20 -25.36 2.34 8.51
CA THR A 20 -23.99 2.65 8.06
C THR A 20 -22.91 1.88 8.81
N ALA A 21 -23.25 1.22 9.93
CA ALA A 21 -22.31 0.44 10.72
C ALA A 21 -22.16 -1.03 10.26
N ILE A 22 -23.06 -1.50 9.39
CA ILE A 22 -23.13 -2.92 8.97
C ILE A 22 -22.95 -2.98 7.45
N ALA A 23 -21.70 -2.82 6.99
CA ALA A 23 -21.18 -3.35 5.71
C ALA A 23 -19.73 -2.85 5.47
N LYS A 24 -18.84 -3.01 6.46
CA LYS A 24 -17.44 -3.25 6.10
C LYS A 24 -17.28 -4.75 6.09
N ASP A 25 -16.85 -5.28 4.96
CA ASP A 25 -16.52 -6.68 4.74
C ASP A 25 -15.36 -7.05 5.69
N GLU A 26 -15.69 -7.28 6.97
CA GLU A 26 -14.70 -7.56 8.00
C GLU A 26 -14.32 -9.03 7.87
N LEU A 27 -13.05 -9.25 7.51
CA LEU A 27 -12.47 -10.59 7.38
C LEU A 27 -12.82 -11.46 8.59
N ASP A 28 -13.14 -12.72 8.31
CA ASP A 28 -13.30 -13.77 9.32
C ASP A 28 -12.18 -13.66 10.39
N PRO A 29 -12.52 -13.69 11.70
CA PRO A 29 -11.53 -13.50 12.76
C PRO A 29 -10.33 -14.44 12.70
N ALA A 30 -10.52 -15.69 12.27
CA ALA A 30 -9.44 -16.66 12.10
C ALA A 30 -8.56 -16.29 10.90
N VAL A 31 -9.16 -15.82 9.80
CA VAL A 31 -8.42 -15.30 8.64
C VAL A 31 -7.61 -14.06 9.06
N LYS A 32 -8.22 -13.11 9.78
CA LYS A 32 -7.55 -11.90 10.29
C LYS A 32 -6.36 -12.24 11.19
N ALA A 33 -6.51 -13.23 12.09
CA ALA A 33 -5.42 -13.73 12.93
C ALA A 33 -4.28 -14.34 12.09
N LYS A 34 -4.62 -15.14 11.07
CA LYS A 34 -3.63 -15.72 10.14
C LYS A 34 -2.86 -14.64 9.37
N TYR A 35 -3.56 -13.63 8.85
CA TYR A 35 -2.93 -12.47 8.18
C TYR A 35 -1.96 -11.74 9.10
N LYS A 36 -2.35 -11.49 10.36
CA LYS A 36 -1.48 -10.85 11.35
C LYS A 36 -0.22 -11.67 11.63
N THR A 37 -0.33 -12.99 11.72
CA THR A 37 0.82 -13.88 11.90
C THR A 37 1.75 -13.86 10.68
N ILE A 38 1.18 -13.87 9.46
CA ILE A 38 1.97 -13.77 8.23
C ILE A 38 2.72 -12.43 8.18
N GLU A 39 2.01 -11.31 8.40
CA GLU A 39 2.61 -9.96 8.43
C GLU A 39 3.76 -9.89 9.45
N ALA A 40 3.57 -10.42 10.66
CA ALA A 40 4.59 -10.46 11.70
C ALA A 40 5.82 -11.27 11.27
N ASN A 41 5.62 -12.46 10.68
CA ASN A 41 6.72 -13.30 10.21
C ASN A 41 7.49 -12.64 9.07
N LEU A 42 6.80 -11.96 8.15
CA LEU A 42 7.44 -11.22 7.07
C LEU A 42 8.27 -10.04 7.61
N LEU A 43 7.75 -9.30 8.60
CA LEU A 43 8.48 -8.21 9.26
C LEU A 43 9.76 -8.72 9.97
N ILE A 44 9.70 -9.91 10.57
CA ILE A 44 10.88 -10.57 11.15
C ILE A 44 11.88 -10.92 10.03
N GLY A 45 11.39 -11.49 8.93
CA GLY A 45 12.22 -11.90 7.78
C GLY A 45 12.98 -10.76 7.11
N LEU A 46 12.51 -9.50 7.21
CA LEU A 46 13.25 -8.32 6.75
C LEU A 46 14.61 -8.13 7.43
N LYS A 47 14.84 -8.77 8.58
CA LYS A 47 16.10 -8.70 9.34
C LYS A 47 17.01 -9.90 9.11
N SER A 48 16.65 -10.79 8.18
CA SER A 48 17.45 -11.99 7.89
C SER A 48 18.76 -11.64 7.17
N ASP A 49 19.83 -12.33 7.56
CA ASP A 49 21.11 -12.31 6.84
C ASP A 49 21.01 -13.00 5.47
N ASN A 50 20.02 -13.87 5.29
CA ASN A 50 19.73 -14.46 3.99
C ASN A 50 19.06 -13.41 3.08
N GLU A 51 19.81 -12.93 2.09
CA GLU A 51 19.38 -11.94 1.11
C GLU A 51 18.09 -12.32 0.37
N GLY A 52 17.98 -13.58 -0.07
CA GLY A 52 16.81 -14.07 -0.79
C GLY A 52 15.54 -14.05 0.06
N LEU A 53 15.65 -14.46 1.33
CA LEU A 53 14.55 -14.39 2.29
C LEU A 53 14.17 -12.94 2.58
N ARG A 54 15.15 -12.07 2.89
CA ARG A 54 14.92 -10.64 3.15
C ARG A 54 14.21 -9.95 1.99
N THR A 55 14.67 -10.20 0.76
CA THR A 55 14.09 -9.65 -0.48
C THR A 55 12.67 -10.16 -0.72
N SER A 56 12.44 -11.47 -0.51
CA SER A 56 11.11 -12.07 -0.64
C SER A 56 10.13 -11.50 0.38
N CYS A 57 10.57 -11.34 1.63
CA CYS A 57 9.76 -10.71 2.67
C CYS A 57 9.41 -9.27 2.34
N ALA A 58 10.36 -8.49 1.80
CA ALA A 58 10.10 -7.13 1.34
C ALA A 58 9.01 -7.10 0.26
N TYR A 59 9.14 -7.95 -0.76
CA TYR A 59 8.15 -8.08 -1.84
C TYR A 59 6.74 -8.38 -1.30
N TYR A 60 6.59 -9.41 -0.47
CA TYR A 60 5.29 -9.80 0.05
C TYR A 60 4.68 -8.75 0.99
N LEU A 61 5.47 -8.00 1.75
CA LEU A 61 4.95 -6.89 2.55
C LEU A 61 4.38 -5.77 1.67
N GLY A 62 4.94 -5.57 0.47
CA GLY A 62 4.37 -4.70 -0.56
C GLY A 62 3.02 -5.21 -1.07
N GLU A 63 2.93 -6.50 -1.42
CA GLU A 63 1.68 -7.15 -1.86
C GLU A 63 0.57 -7.04 -0.80
N TYR A 64 0.95 -7.22 0.46
CA TYR A 64 0.04 -7.12 1.60
C TYR A 64 -0.33 -5.68 1.95
N LYS A 65 0.31 -4.68 1.32
CA LYS A 65 0.17 -3.26 1.65
C LYS A 65 0.38 -3.00 3.14
N SER A 66 1.37 -3.67 3.74
CA SER A 66 1.65 -3.58 5.16
C SER A 66 2.24 -2.23 5.53
N GLU A 67 1.42 -1.32 6.06
CA GLU A 67 1.84 -0.01 6.57
C GLU A 67 2.96 -0.11 7.62
N LYS A 68 2.97 -1.19 8.42
CA LYS A 68 4.01 -1.45 9.44
C LYS A 68 5.40 -1.67 8.83
N ALA A 69 5.47 -2.02 7.54
CA ALA A 69 6.72 -2.32 6.86
C ALA A 69 7.40 -1.06 6.30
N VAL A 70 6.70 0.07 6.22
CA VAL A 70 7.18 1.27 5.50
C VAL A 70 8.55 1.72 5.98
N LEU A 71 8.76 1.84 7.30
CA LEU A 71 10.06 2.27 7.85
C LEU A 71 11.18 1.26 7.56
N TYR A 72 10.88 -0.04 7.60
CA TYR A 72 11.85 -1.09 7.30
C TYR A 72 12.22 -1.11 5.81
N LEU A 73 11.23 -1.00 4.92
CA LEU A 73 11.45 -0.92 3.48
C LEU A 73 12.21 0.35 3.09
N MET A 74 11.94 1.49 3.75
CA MET A 74 12.71 2.72 3.57
C MET A 74 14.18 2.55 3.98
N LYS A 75 14.45 1.79 5.04
CA LYS A 75 15.83 1.46 5.44
C LYS A 75 16.50 0.58 4.40
N ILE A 76 15.84 -0.47 3.93
CA ILE A 76 16.37 -1.34 2.86
C ILE A 76 16.68 -0.53 1.60
N LEU A 77 15.74 0.32 1.15
CA LEU A 77 15.94 1.16 -0.03
C LEU A 77 17.18 2.07 0.07
N ARG A 78 17.47 2.57 1.27
CA ARG A 78 18.58 3.49 1.51
C ARG A 78 19.91 2.76 1.65
N ASP A 79 19.95 1.76 2.52
CA ASP A 79 21.18 1.27 3.16
C ASP A 79 21.53 -0.19 2.82
N ASP A 80 20.66 -0.96 2.15
CA ASP A 80 20.97 -2.36 1.84
C ASP A 80 22.08 -2.46 0.78
N GLU A 81 23.03 -3.38 0.98
CA GLU A 81 24.14 -3.60 0.06
C GLU A 81 23.67 -4.26 -1.26
N CYS A 82 22.60 -5.05 -1.20
CA CYS A 82 22.05 -5.71 -2.38
C CYS A 82 21.16 -4.75 -3.19
N TYR A 83 21.60 -4.44 -4.42
CA TYR A 83 20.81 -3.64 -5.36
C TYR A 83 19.41 -4.21 -5.63
N ALA A 84 19.27 -5.53 -5.72
CA ALA A 84 17.99 -6.17 -5.96
C ALA A 84 17.03 -5.94 -4.78
N ALA A 85 17.51 -6.06 -3.53
CA ALA A 85 16.73 -5.79 -2.34
C ALA A 85 16.23 -4.32 -2.31
N ARG A 86 17.08 -3.37 -2.71
CA ARG A 86 16.70 -1.95 -2.82
C ARG A 86 15.61 -1.71 -3.85
N ILE A 87 15.74 -2.28 -5.05
CA ILE A 87 14.72 -2.15 -6.10
C ILE A 87 13.39 -2.75 -5.65
N VAL A 88 13.42 -3.93 -5.00
CA VAL A 88 12.21 -4.56 -4.45
C VAL A 88 11.59 -3.72 -3.34
N ALA A 89 12.39 -3.08 -2.48
CA ALA A 89 11.90 -2.16 -1.47
C ALA A 89 11.20 -0.94 -2.10
N ALA A 90 11.75 -0.34 -3.15
CA ALA A 90 11.11 0.75 -3.87
C ALA A 90 9.75 0.33 -4.49
N LEU A 91 9.71 -0.84 -5.14
CA LEU A 91 8.48 -1.42 -5.68
C LEU A 91 7.43 -1.61 -4.58
N SER A 92 7.85 -2.20 -3.45
CA SER A 92 6.97 -2.52 -2.32
C SER A 92 6.41 -1.26 -1.67
N LEU A 93 7.22 -0.21 -1.53
CA LEU A 93 6.78 1.10 -1.05
C LEU A 93 5.71 1.72 -1.98
N ILE A 94 5.86 1.64 -3.30
CA ILE A 94 4.84 2.10 -4.25
C ILE A 94 3.55 1.29 -4.15
N LYS A 95 3.64 -0.03 -3.94
CA LYS A 95 2.47 -0.89 -3.75
C LYS A 95 1.70 -0.58 -2.47
N ILE A 96 2.40 -0.25 -1.37
CA ILE A 96 1.79 0.26 -0.14
C ILE A 96 1.09 1.60 -0.41
N GLY A 97 1.77 2.52 -1.12
CA GLY A 97 1.13 3.70 -1.70
C GLY A 97 0.79 4.82 -0.71
N ASN A 98 1.15 4.69 0.56
CA ASN A 98 0.98 5.80 1.51
C ASN A 98 1.88 6.99 1.13
N ARG A 99 1.54 8.18 1.63
CA ARG A 99 2.24 9.43 1.28
C ARG A 99 3.75 9.37 1.57
N GLN A 100 4.16 8.76 2.68
CA GLN A 100 5.58 8.66 3.05
C GLN A 100 6.34 7.73 2.09
N ALA A 101 5.76 6.58 1.75
CA ALA A 101 6.33 5.58 0.87
C ALA A 101 6.53 6.14 -0.55
N VAL A 102 5.49 6.77 -1.09
CA VAL A 102 5.53 7.40 -2.42
C VAL A 102 6.57 8.53 -2.45
N TYR A 103 6.59 9.39 -1.43
CA TYR A 103 7.58 10.47 -1.33
C TYR A 103 9.01 9.94 -1.28
N MET A 104 9.26 8.86 -0.56
CA MET A 104 10.60 8.27 -0.49
C MET A 104 11.07 7.69 -1.82
N VAL A 105 10.17 7.07 -2.57
CA VAL A 105 10.49 6.54 -3.91
C VAL A 105 10.75 7.69 -4.89
N GLN A 106 9.96 8.78 -4.84
CA GLN A 106 10.21 10.00 -5.61
C GLN A 106 11.58 10.63 -5.27
N ARG A 107 11.92 10.74 -3.98
CA ARG A 107 13.23 11.26 -3.56
C ARG A 107 14.36 10.37 -4.09
N THR A 108 14.15 9.06 -4.07
CA THR A 108 15.13 8.09 -4.56
C THR A 108 15.31 8.20 -6.08
N SER A 109 14.23 8.40 -6.84
CA SER A 109 14.30 8.56 -8.29
C SER A 109 15.05 9.83 -8.72
N LEU A 110 15.12 10.84 -7.86
CA LEU A 110 15.80 12.10 -8.16
C LEU A 110 17.27 12.11 -7.70
N PHE A 111 17.55 11.53 -6.52
CA PHE A 111 18.81 11.80 -5.81
C PHE A 111 19.64 10.55 -5.50
N ASN A 112 19.15 9.33 -5.77
CA ASN A 112 19.95 8.14 -5.46
C ASN A 112 21.17 8.05 -6.37
N GLU A 113 22.36 7.85 -5.78
CA GLU A 113 23.64 7.83 -6.51
C GLU A 113 23.72 6.65 -7.47
N TYR A 114 23.09 5.52 -7.11
CA TYR A 114 23.10 4.32 -7.91
C TYR A 114 22.07 4.37 -9.03
N GLU A 115 22.56 4.45 -10.26
CA GLU A 115 21.75 4.67 -11.45
C GLU A 115 20.63 3.62 -11.62
N GLY A 116 20.91 2.35 -11.37
CA GLY A 116 19.90 1.29 -11.46
C GLY A 116 18.74 1.49 -10.49
N VAL A 117 19.04 1.80 -9.22
CA VAL A 117 18.03 2.07 -8.19
C VAL A 117 17.24 3.34 -8.50
N ARG A 118 17.94 4.38 -8.98
CA ARG A 118 17.33 5.65 -9.39
C ARG A 118 16.33 5.47 -10.53
N LYS A 119 16.74 4.83 -11.63
CA LYS A 119 15.89 4.58 -12.81
C LYS A 119 14.69 3.68 -12.50
N MET A 120 14.88 2.65 -11.68
CA MET A 120 13.76 1.78 -11.30
C MET A 120 12.77 2.52 -10.38
N SER A 121 13.27 3.30 -9.43
CA SER A 121 12.41 4.14 -8.58
C SER A 121 11.62 5.15 -9.39
N GLU A 122 12.21 5.73 -10.43
CA GLU A 122 11.53 6.63 -11.38
C GLU A 122 10.38 5.91 -12.08
N LYS A 123 10.63 4.72 -12.66
CA LYS A 123 9.58 3.93 -13.31
C LYS A 123 8.43 3.60 -12.35
N PHE A 124 8.73 3.19 -11.13
CA PHE A 124 7.69 2.87 -10.15
C PHE A 124 6.89 4.11 -9.74
N TYR A 125 7.56 5.25 -9.55
CA TYR A 125 6.88 6.51 -9.23
C TYR A 125 6.00 7.00 -10.40
N LEU A 126 6.49 6.95 -11.63
CA LEU A 126 5.70 7.30 -12.82
C LEU A 126 4.51 6.35 -13.01
N SER A 127 4.68 5.06 -12.77
CA SER A 127 3.58 4.08 -12.77
C SER A 127 2.51 4.42 -11.73
N HIS A 128 2.93 4.82 -10.51
CA HIS A 128 2.00 5.30 -9.48
C HIS A 128 1.22 6.54 -9.91
N LEU A 129 1.89 7.53 -10.52
CA LEU A 129 1.24 8.74 -11.03
C LEU A 129 0.28 8.43 -12.17
N MET A 130 0.69 7.58 -13.11
CA MET A 130 -0.16 7.16 -14.23
C MET A 130 -1.41 6.45 -13.72
N LYS A 131 -1.27 5.53 -12.76
CA LYS A 131 -2.41 4.87 -12.13
C LYS A 131 -3.38 5.88 -11.52
N LYS A 132 -2.87 6.83 -10.73
CA LYS A 132 -3.70 7.88 -10.11
C LYS A 132 -4.40 8.75 -11.17
N TYR A 133 -3.68 9.12 -12.23
CA TYR A 133 -4.24 9.88 -13.34
C TYR A 133 -5.41 9.14 -14.01
N LEU A 134 -5.26 7.84 -14.26
CA LEU A 134 -6.32 7.01 -14.86
C LEU A 134 -7.51 6.78 -13.93
N GLU A 135 -7.28 6.72 -12.61
CA GLU A 135 -8.36 6.70 -11.61
C GLU A 135 -9.19 8.01 -11.65
N GLU A 136 -8.55 9.14 -11.95
CA GLU A 136 -9.20 10.45 -12.10
C GLU A 136 -9.81 10.65 -13.51
N HIS A 137 -9.31 9.95 -14.55
CA HIS A 137 -9.68 10.10 -15.96
C HIS A 137 -9.99 8.74 -16.62
N PRO A 138 -11.05 8.03 -16.19
CA PRO A 138 -11.33 6.67 -16.66
C PRO A 138 -11.57 6.56 -18.18
N GLU A 139 -12.02 7.63 -18.83
CA GLU A 139 -12.18 7.72 -20.29
C GLU A 139 -10.86 7.56 -21.05
N LYS A 140 -9.72 7.84 -20.42
CA LYS A 140 -8.38 7.69 -20.98
C LYS A 140 -7.84 6.27 -20.90
N THR A 141 -8.51 5.37 -20.20
CA THR A 141 -8.02 3.99 -19.97
C THR A 141 -7.79 3.22 -21.26
N ASN A 142 -8.69 3.33 -22.24
CA ASN A 142 -8.56 2.61 -23.50
C ASN A 142 -7.42 3.15 -24.36
N GLU A 143 -7.24 4.48 -24.38
CA GLU A 143 -6.17 5.17 -25.12
C GLU A 143 -4.78 4.86 -24.54
N LEU A 144 -4.68 4.75 -23.21
CA LEU A 144 -3.43 4.55 -22.49
C LEU A 144 -3.21 3.10 -22.01
N SER A 145 -4.05 2.16 -22.47
CA SER A 145 -4.00 0.74 -22.07
C SER A 145 -2.69 0.02 -22.41
N TYR A 146 -1.93 0.54 -23.38
CA TYR A 146 -0.62 0.04 -23.79
C TYR A 146 0.51 0.46 -22.85
N VAL A 147 0.29 1.46 -22.00
CA VAL A 147 1.27 1.93 -21.02
C VAL A 147 1.21 1.00 -19.80
N LYS A 148 1.72 -0.22 -19.97
CA LYS A 148 1.92 -1.19 -18.87
C LYS A 148 3.35 -1.04 -18.36
N PHE A 149 3.50 -0.67 -17.09
CA PHE A 149 4.78 -0.59 -16.39
C PHE A 149 4.90 -1.69 -15.35
#